data_AF-A0A7Y5DXE5-F1
#
_entry.id   AF-A0A7Y5DXE5-F1
#
_cell.length_a   1.000
_cell.length_b   1.000
_cell.length_c   1.000
_cell.angle_alpha   90.00
_cell.angle_beta   90.00
_cell.angle_gamma   90.00
#
_symmetry.space_group_name_H-M   'P 1'
#
loop_
_entity.id
_entity.type
_entity.pdbx_description
1 polymer ?
#
loop_
_entity_poly.entity_id
_entity_poly.type
_entity_poly.pdbx_seq_one_letter_code
_entity_poly.pdbx_strand_id
1 'polypeptide(L)'
;MNRFGIATSVLALSLVAAGGCASDPSKKVESAENQVNQSEMETAKKEGDQHAENRDKQAETTSGIQQSTAGTNKDAKLGEVNANAKLEAAKVEMKRDRDAYGVKAKTRFDQAEARASEAKVKAAKLTGKKKSDFQTSLKGYLTARDEANTKLQGLPLVGDPSWTDEKAKTDTALDTFEKSVDQMQSRL
;
A
#
# COMPACT_ATOMS: atom_id res chain seq x y z
N MET A 1 2.65 21.93 -31.21
CA MET A 1 2.08 23.27 -30.92
C MET A 1 1.97 23.36 -29.39
N ASN A 2 2.56 24.28 -28.62
CA ASN A 2 3.34 25.51 -28.85
C ASN A 2 4.52 25.52 -27.83
N ARG A 3 5.77 25.81 -28.20
CA ARG A 3 6.48 27.13 -28.28
C ARG A 3 6.76 27.86 -26.95
N PHE A 4 8.04 27.81 -26.56
CA PHE A 4 8.95 28.85 -26.02
C PHE A 4 8.47 30.02 -25.13
N GLY A 5 9.30 30.34 -24.12
CA GLY A 5 9.39 31.67 -23.48
C GLY A 5 10.68 31.83 -22.66
N ILE A 6 11.58 32.73 -23.08
CA ILE A 6 12.80 33.15 -22.36
C ILE A 6 12.66 34.66 -22.08
N ALA A 7 13.10 35.15 -20.92
CA ALA A 7 13.32 36.59 -20.70
C ALA A 7 14.42 36.87 -19.66
N THR A 8 15.57 37.37 -20.14
CA THR A 8 16.64 38.03 -19.38
C THR A 8 16.47 39.55 -19.43
N SER A 9 16.78 40.29 -18.36
CA SER A 9 17.14 41.74 -18.33
C SER A 9 17.32 42.24 -16.89
N VAL A 10 18.09 43.28 -16.53
CA VAL A 10 19.17 44.06 -17.18
C VAL A 10 19.93 44.80 -16.05
N LEU A 11 21.24 45.06 -16.19
CA LEU A 11 22.00 45.95 -15.28
C LEU A 11 21.67 47.43 -15.54
N ALA A 12 21.68 48.26 -14.50
CA ALA A 12 21.75 49.72 -14.63
C ALA A 12 22.80 50.30 -13.65
N LEU A 13 23.82 50.93 -14.20
CA LEU A 13 24.87 51.66 -13.48
C LEU A 13 24.75 53.14 -13.86
N SER A 14 24.74 54.05 -12.89
CA SER A 14 24.60 55.50 -13.15
C SER A 14 25.65 56.30 -12.38
N LEU A 15 26.65 56.81 -13.10
CA LEU A 15 27.55 57.86 -12.61
C LEU A 15 26.88 59.24 -12.74
N VAL A 16 27.16 60.14 -11.80
CA VAL A 16 26.99 61.60 -11.95
C VAL A 16 28.20 62.32 -11.34
N ALA A 17 28.68 63.38 -11.99
CA ALA A 17 29.78 64.24 -11.53
C ALA A 17 29.56 65.69 -12.00
N ALA A 18 30.01 66.70 -11.22
CA ALA A 18 30.65 67.97 -11.68
C ALA A 18 30.63 69.11 -10.61
N GLY A 19 31.73 69.89 -10.55
CA GLY A 19 31.86 71.21 -9.86
C GLY A 19 31.92 71.17 -8.31
N GLY A 20 32.55 72.09 -7.55
CA GLY A 20 33.29 73.31 -7.86
C GLY A 20 32.71 74.54 -7.13
N CYS A 21 33.44 75.39 -6.39
CA CYS A 21 34.88 75.45 -6.06
C CYS A 21 35.14 76.21 -4.72
N ALA A 22 36.37 76.11 -4.19
CA ALA A 22 37.03 77.05 -3.26
C ALA A 22 36.40 77.38 -1.88
N SER A 23 36.72 76.57 -0.86
CA SER A 23 37.03 77.07 0.49
C SER A 23 37.97 76.10 1.22
N ASP A 24 38.88 76.65 2.03
CA ASP A 24 40.03 75.93 2.61
C ASP A 24 39.62 74.76 3.54
N PRO A 25 39.91 73.49 3.18
CA PRO A 25 39.48 72.33 3.95
C PRO A 25 40.54 71.86 4.98
N SER A 26 41.77 72.35 4.90
CA SER A 26 42.96 71.71 5.48
C SER A 26 42.99 71.64 7.02
N LYS A 27 42.12 72.39 7.72
CA LYS A 27 41.92 72.31 9.19
C LYS A 27 40.55 71.76 9.63
N LYS A 28 39.70 71.33 8.70
CA LYS A 28 38.43 70.64 9.02
C LYS A 28 38.46 69.15 8.72
N VAL A 29 39.32 68.72 7.79
CA VAL A 29 39.47 67.31 7.39
C VAL A 29 39.98 66.45 8.56
N GLU A 30 41.01 66.89 9.29
CA GLU A 30 41.63 66.14 10.39
C GLU A 30 40.66 65.84 11.56
N SER A 31 39.62 66.67 11.75
CA SER A 31 38.57 66.45 12.75
C SER A 31 37.42 65.58 12.22
N ALA A 32 37.17 65.60 10.90
CA ALA A 32 36.17 64.76 10.25
C ALA A 32 36.67 63.31 10.07
N GLU A 33 37.90 63.11 9.60
CA GLU A 33 38.50 61.78 9.41
C GLU A 33 38.63 60.99 10.73
N ASN A 34 38.87 61.68 11.84
CA ASN A 34 38.97 61.04 13.16
C ASN A 34 37.59 60.65 13.73
N GLN A 35 36.51 61.36 13.38
CA GLN A 35 35.13 60.93 13.69
C GLN A 35 34.64 59.80 12.77
N VAL A 36 34.98 59.85 11.47
CA VAL A 36 34.62 58.79 10.51
C VAL A 36 35.28 57.47 10.92
N ASN A 37 36.58 57.45 11.20
CA ASN A 37 37.30 56.25 11.65
C ASN A 37 36.73 55.65 12.96
N GLN A 38 36.24 56.47 13.90
CA GLN A 38 35.55 55.95 15.10
C GLN A 38 34.18 55.34 14.76
N SER A 39 33.39 56.00 13.91
CA SER A 39 32.07 55.50 13.50
C SER A 39 32.14 54.21 12.67
N GLU A 40 33.13 54.08 11.79
CA GLU A 40 33.34 52.86 10.98
C GLU A 40 33.76 51.69 11.86
N MET A 41 34.60 51.92 12.88
CA MET A 41 35.08 50.87 13.77
C MET A 41 33.99 50.35 14.74
N GLU A 42 33.06 51.20 15.20
CA GLU A 42 31.88 50.73 15.94
C GLU A 42 30.87 49.99 15.05
N THR A 43 30.74 50.40 13.78
CA THR A 43 29.80 49.77 12.83
C THR A 43 30.29 48.38 12.42
N ALA A 44 31.57 48.25 12.05
CA ALA A 44 32.20 46.96 11.75
C ALA A 44 32.13 45.96 12.91
N LYS A 45 32.16 46.44 14.16
CA LYS A 45 32.02 45.59 15.34
C LYS A 45 30.58 45.08 15.54
N LYS A 46 29.58 45.94 15.33
CA LYS A 46 28.16 45.53 15.36
C LYS A 46 27.79 44.57 14.24
N GLU A 47 28.35 44.76 13.04
CA GLU A 47 28.16 43.85 11.91
C GLU A 47 28.84 42.49 12.14
N GLY A 48 30.03 42.48 12.75
CA GLY A 48 30.73 41.25 13.15
C GLY A 48 29.91 40.38 14.11
N ASP A 49 29.36 40.98 15.17
CA ASP A 49 28.54 40.28 16.15
C ASP A 49 27.22 39.76 15.53
N GLN A 50 26.56 40.55 14.67
CA GLN A 50 25.36 40.11 13.93
C GLN A 50 25.66 38.98 12.92
N HIS A 51 26.83 38.96 12.29
CA HIS A 51 27.22 37.89 11.38
C HIS A 51 27.59 36.59 12.09
N ALA A 52 28.09 36.66 13.33
CA ALA A 52 28.29 35.48 14.17
C ALA A 52 26.94 34.85 14.57
N GLU A 53 26.01 35.63 15.13
CA GLU A 53 24.70 35.14 15.58
C GLU A 53 23.87 34.54 14.43
N ASN A 54 23.96 35.11 13.23
CA ASN A 54 23.28 34.58 12.04
C ASN A 54 23.92 33.31 11.47
N ARG A 55 25.24 33.11 11.64
CA ARG A 55 25.91 31.85 11.24
C ARG A 55 25.50 30.69 12.14
N ASP A 56 25.47 30.90 13.46
CA ASP A 56 25.08 29.85 14.40
C ASP A 56 23.61 29.45 14.20
N LYS A 57 22.71 30.43 14.00
CA LYS A 57 21.30 30.15 13.63
C LYS A 57 21.17 29.40 12.29
N GLN A 58 21.99 29.72 11.29
CA GLN A 58 22.00 28.94 10.03
C GLN A 58 22.53 27.52 10.24
N ALA A 59 23.57 27.32 11.05
CA ALA A 59 24.13 25.99 11.35
C ALA A 59 23.14 25.12 12.15
N GLU A 60 22.45 25.70 13.13
CA GLU A 60 21.41 25.03 13.92
C GLU A 60 20.17 24.71 13.08
N THR A 61 19.72 25.65 12.24
CA THR A 61 18.61 25.39 11.29
C THR A 61 18.98 24.31 10.27
N THR A 62 20.21 24.33 9.74
CA THR A 62 20.66 23.35 8.73
C THR A 62 20.84 21.96 9.35
N SER A 63 21.41 21.86 10.55
CA SER A 63 21.55 20.59 11.26
C SER A 63 20.19 20.03 11.70
N GLY A 64 19.28 20.88 12.21
CA GLY A 64 17.90 20.50 12.54
C GLY A 64 17.12 19.99 11.31
N ILE A 65 17.23 20.66 10.16
CA ILE A 65 16.62 20.19 8.90
C ILE A 65 17.24 18.85 8.47
N GLN A 66 18.57 18.70 8.48
CA GLN A 66 19.22 17.44 8.11
C GLN A 66 18.85 16.29 9.04
N GLN A 67 18.77 16.52 10.35
CA GLN A 67 18.43 15.52 11.35
C GLN A 67 16.94 15.12 11.28
N SER A 68 16.04 16.09 11.06
CA SER A 68 14.61 15.85 10.81
C SER A 68 14.37 15.11 9.49
N THR A 69 15.09 15.46 8.43
CA THR A 69 15.00 14.79 7.11
C THR A 69 15.61 13.39 7.16
N ALA A 70 16.67 13.16 7.93
CA ALA A 70 17.23 11.83 8.14
C ALA A 70 16.33 10.93 8.99
N GLY A 71 15.71 11.48 10.04
CA GLY A 71 14.71 10.78 10.86
C GLY A 71 13.50 10.35 10.04
N THR A 72 12.82 11.30 9.40
CA THR A 72 11.64 11.02 8.54
C THR A 72 11.93 10.05 7.41
N ASN A 73 13.09 10.12 6.73
CA ASN A 73 13.46 9.14 5.71
C ASN A 73 13.76 7.74 6.28
N LYS A 74 14.32 7.65 7.49
CA LYS A 74 14.57 6.36 8.16
C LYS A 74 13.26 5.73 8.62
N ASP A 75 12.35 6.53 9.19
CA ASP A 75 11.05 6.08 9.69
C ASP A 75 10.10 5.72 8.54
N ALA A 76 10.13 6.47 7.43
CA ALA A 76 9.42 6.10 6.21
C ALA A 76 9.91 4.76 5.63
N LYS A 77 11.23 4.55 5.54
CA LYS A 77 11.81 3.27 5.09
C LYS A 77 11.51 2.12 6.05
N LEU A 78 11.53 2.35 7.36
CA LEU A 78 11.09 1.35 8.35
C LEU A 78 9.60 1.04 8.22
N GLY A 79 8.76 2.05 7.98
CA GLY A 79 7.34 1.89 7.69
C GLY A 79 7.09 1.06 6.43
N GLU A 80 7.81 1.35 5.34
CA GLU A 80 7.74 0.63 4.07
C GLU A 80 8.20 -0.83 4.21
N VAL A 81 9.35 -1.08 4.85
CA VAL A 81 9.84 -2.45 5.11
C VAL A 81 8.85 -3.23 5.99
N ASN A 82 8.27 -2.60 7.01
CA ASN A 82 7.24 -3.23 7.85
C ASN A 82 5.92 -3.48 7.10
N ALA A 83 5.52 -2.60 6.18
CA ALA A 83 4.34 -2.79 5.33
C ALA A 83 4.56 -3.94 4.34
N ASN A 84 5.73 -4.00 3.69
CA ASN A 84 6.11 -5.07 2.78
C ASN A 84 6.20 -6.43 3.50
N ALA A 85 6.81 -6.47 4.69
CA ALA A 85 6.86 -7.69 5.50
C ALA A 85 5.46 -8.20 5.91
N LYS A 86 4.54 -7.29 6.27
CA LYS A 86 3.13 -7.63 6.55
C LYS A 86 2.40 -8.13 5.30
N LEU A 87 2.64 -7.53 4.14
CA LEU A 87 2.04 -7.93 2.87
C LEU A 87 2.49 -9.34 2.46
N GLU A 88 3.79 -9.64 2.54
CA GLU A 88 4.30 -10.98 2.24
C GLU A 88 3.80 -12.04 3.24
N ALA A 89 3.73 -11.70 4.54
CA ALA A 89 3.12 -12.58 5.55
C ALA A 89 1.65 -12.88 5.21
N ALA A 90 0.85 -11.87 4.85
CA ALA A 90 -0.54 -12.03 4.45
C ALA A 90 -0.71 -12.88 3.18
N LYS A 91 0.17 -12.72 2.18
CA LYS A 91 0.18 -13.58 0.97
C LYS A 91 0.48 -15.05 1.32
N VAL A 92 1.45 -15.30 2.20
CA VAL A 92 1.80 -16.66 2.66
C VAL A 92 0.65 -17.29 3.44
N GLU A 93 -0.01 -16.53 4.32
CA GLU A 93 -1.19 -16.98 5.07
C GLU A 93 -2.38 -17.29 4.14
N MET A 94 -2.69 -16.39 3.20
CA MET A 94 -3.74 -16.60 2.19
C MET A 94 -3.45 -17.84 1.33
N LYS A 95 -2.20 -18.05 0.89
CA LYS A 95 -1.83 -19.27 0.17
C LYS A 95 -2.05 -20.52 1.03
N ARG A 96 -1.66 -20.48 2.30
CA ARG A 96 -1.83 -21.61 3.23
C ARG A 96 -3.30 -21.93 3.48
N ASP A 97 -4.16 -20.93 3.66
CA ASP A 97 -5.61 -21.14 3.79
C ASP A 97 -6.21 -21.71 2.50
N ARG A 98 -5.82 -21.22 1.33
CA ARG A 98 -6.22 -21.76 0.01
C ARG A 98 -5.83 -23.23 -0.15
N ASP A 99 -4.57 -23.58 0.12
CA ASP A 99 -4.07 -24.95 0.00
C ASP A 99 -4.81 -25.89 0.98
N ALA A 100 -4.93 -25.49 2.25
CA ALA A 100 -5.58 -26.28 3.30
C ALA A 100 -7.10 -26.44 3.04
N TYR A 101 -7.76 -25.37 2.59
CA TYR A 101 -9.18 -25.41 2.23
C TYR A 101 -9.41 -26.28 0.99
N GLY A 102 -8.57 -26.18 -0.05
CA GLY A 102 -8.67 -27.01 -1.26
C GLY A 102 -8.58 -28.51 -0.95
N VAL A 103 -7.63 -28.91 -0.08
CA VAL A 103 -7.52 -30.30 0.39
C VAL A 103 -8.74 -30.73 1.20
N LYS A 104 -9.23 -29.90 2.13
CA LYS A 104 -10.46 -30.17 2.92
C LYS A 104 -11.69 -30.33 2.02
N ALA A 105 -11.92 -29.37 1.12
CA ALA A 105 -13.05 -29.35 0.20
C ALA A 105 -13.05 -30.58 -0.71
N LYS A 106 -11.88 -30.95 -1.27
CA LYS A 106 -11.74 -32.16 -2.09
C LYS A 106 -12.00 -33.43 -1.28
N THR A 107 -11.49 -33.50 -0.05
CA THR A 107 -11.70 -34.66 0.84
C THR A 107 -13.19 -34.88 1.13
N ARG A 108 -13.94 -33.79 1.41
CA ARG A 108 -15.40 -33.83 1.58
C ARG A 108 -16.10 -34.37 0.32
N PHE A 109 -15.74 -33.83 -0.84
CA PHE A 109 -16.31 -34.24 -2.12
C PHE A 109 -16.07 -35.73 -2.42
N ASP A 110 -14.83 -36.20 -2.28
CA ASP A 110 -14.45 -37.59 -2.53
C ASP A 110 -15.15 -38.57 -1.56
N GLN A 111 -15.32 -38.18 -0.28
CA GLN A 111 -16.06 -38.96 0.72
C GLN A 111 -17.57 -39.05 0.40
N ALA A 112 -18.17 -37.98 -0.12
CA ALA A 112 -19.55 -37.98 -0.56
C ALA A 112 -19.74 -38.84 -1.85
N GLU A 113 -18.84 -38.76 -2.82
CA GLU A 113 -18.85 -39.65 -4.00
C GLU A 113 -18.72 -41.13 -3.64
N ALA A 114 -17.87 -41.47 -2.66
CA ALA A 114 -17.74 -42.84 -2.16
C ALA A 114 -19.06 -43.34 -1.53
N ARG A 115 -19.64 -42.56 -0.61
CA ARG A 115 -20.95 -42.85 0.03
C ARG A 115 -22.08 -42.97 -0.99
N ALA A 116 -22.07 -42.15 -2.05
CA ALA A 116 -23.04 -42.21 -3.14
C ALA A 116 -22.86 -43.46 -4.02
N SER A 117 -21.62 -43.88 -4.26
CA SER A 117 -21.30 -45.07 -5.03
C SER A 117 -21.76 -46.34 -4.32
N GLU A 118 -21.54 -46.44 -3.01
CA GLU A 118 -22.13 -47.52 -2.19
C GLU A 118 -23.67 -47.53 -2.26
N ALA A 119 -24.30 -46.36 -2.20
CA ALA A 119 -25.75 -46.24 -2.26
C ALA A 119 -26.30 -46.73 -3.61
N LYS A 120 -25.64 -46.37 -4.73
CA LYS A 120 -25.98 -46.88 -6.08
C LYS A 120 -25.87 -48.39 -6.18
N VAL A 121 -24.84 -49.00 -5.58
CA VAL A 121 -24.67 -50.47 -5.53
C VAL A 121 -25.78 -51.12 -4.71
N LYS A 122 -26.09 -50.59 -3.52
CA LYS A 122 -27.20 -51.07 -2.67
C LYS A 122 -28.55 -50.95 -3.39
N ALA A 123 -28.77 -49.85 -4.12
CA ALA A 123 -29.99 -49.57 -4.85
C ALA A 123 -30.28 -50.52 -6.04
N ALA A 124 -29.28 -51.25 -6.54
CA ALA A 124 -29.47 -52.23 -7.62
C ALA A 124 -30.48 -53.34 -7.26
N LYS A 125 -30.67 -53.62 -5.96
CA LYS A 125 -31.63 -54.61 -5.44
C LYS A 125 -33.04 -54.05 -5.24
N LEU A 126 -33.26 -52.75 -5.40
CA LEU A 126 -34.57 -52.12 -5.20
C LEU A 126 -35.52 -52.40 -6.37
N THR A 127 -36.80 -52.54 -6.05
CA THR A 127 -37.90 -52.73 -7.01
C THR A 127 -39.07 -51.79 -6.69
N GLY A 128 -40.02 -51.69 -7.61
CA GLY A 128 -41.27 -50.92 -7.42
C GLY A 128 -41.04 -49.48 -6.95
N LYS A 129 -41.84 -49.05 -5.97
CA LYS A 129 -41.83 -47.67 -5.46
C LYS A 129 -40.45 -47.25 -4.92
N LYS A 130 -39.78 -48.08 -4.11
CA LYS A 130 -38.45 -47.75 -3.54
C LYS A 130 -37.43 -47.42 -4.62
N LYS A 131 -37.42 -48.16 -5.73
CA LYS A 131 -36.54 -47.89 -6.87
C LYS A 131 -36.83 -46.52 -7.51
N SER A 132 -38.11 -46.17 -7.69
CA SER A 132 -38.54 -44.88 -8.23
C SER A 132 -38.17 -43.71 -7.30
N ASP A 133 -38.39 -43.88 -5.99
CA ASP A 133 -38.01 -42.90 -4.97
C ASP A 133 -36.49 -42.67 -4.96
N PHE A 134 -35.69 -43.75 -5.00
CA PHE A 134 -34.23 -43.67 -5.11
C PHE A 134 -33.79 -42.98 -6.41
N GLN A 135 -34.38 -43.33 -7.55
CA GLN A 135 -34.08 -42.69 -8.84
C GLN A 135 -34.41 -41.19 -8.85
N THR A 136 -35.39 -40.75 -8.06
CA THR A 136 -35.72 -39.33 -7.87
C THR A 136 -34.64 -38.64 -7.03
N SER A 137 -34.23 -39.21 -5.90
CA SER A 137 -33.11 -38.69 -5.10
C SER A 137 -31.78 -38.68 -5.87
N LEU A 138 -31.52 -39.69 -6.71
CA LEU A 138 -30.33 -39.77 -7.57
C LEU A 138 -30.21 -38.58 -8.53
N LYS A 139 -31.33 -38.08 -9.08
CA LYS A 139 -31.32 -36.88 -9.93
C LYS A 139 -30.90 -35.64 -9.14
N GLY A 140 -31.44 -35.45 -7.94
CA GLY A 140 -31.05 -34.34 -7.06
C GLY A 140 -29.57 -34.40 -6.67
N TYR A 141 -29.06 -35.60 -6.38
CA TYR A 141 -27.63 -35.82 -6.12
C TYR A 141 -26.74 -35.48 -7.31
N LEU A 142 -27.12 -35.84 -8.55
CA LEU A 142 -26.32 -35.51 -9.73
C LEU A 142 -26.21 -33.99 -9.92
N THR A 143 -27.31 -33.25 -9.78
CA THR A 143 -27.30 -31.79 -9.84
C THR A 143 -26.39 -31.18 -8.76
N ALA A 144 -26.54 -31.61 -7.50
CA ALA A 144 -25.75 -31.08 -6.38
C ALA A 144 -24.25 -31.43 -6.49
N ARG A 145 -23.93 -32.63 -7.01
CA ARG A 145 -22.56 -33.05 -7.33
C ARG A 145 -21.93 -32.13 -8.36
N ASP A 146 -22.63 -31.86 -9.45
CA ASP A 146 -22.11 -31.08 -10.57
C ASP A 146 -21.92 -29.62 -10.19
N GLU A 147 -22.80 -29.06 -9.36
CA GLU A 147 -22.63 -27.74 -8.73
C GLU A 147 -21.41 -27.70 -7.80
N ALA A 148 -21.30 -28.63 -6.86
CA ALA A 148 -20.18 -28.70 -5.92
C ALA A 148 -18.83 -28.90 -6.63
N ASN A 149 -18.77 -29.76 -7.65
CA ASN A 149 -17.59 -29.95 -8.48
C ASN A 149 -17.24 -28.66 -9.26
N THR A 150 -18.23 -27.98 -9.85
CA THR A 150 -18.01 -26.71 -10.57
C THR A 150 -17.42 -25.64 -9.65
N LYS A 151 -17.95 -25.51 -8.42
CA LYS A 151 -17.41 -24.59 -7.41
C LYS A 151 -15.98 -24.96 -7.01
N LEU A 152 -15.73 -26.23 -6.73
CA LEU A 152 -14.42 -26.73 -6.31
C LEU A 152 -13.34 -26.56 -7.40
N GLN A 153 -13.69 -26.80 -8.67
CA GLN A 153 -12.81 -26.55 -9.81
C GLN A 153 -12.56 -25.05 -10.07
N GLY A 154 -13.49 -24.17 -9.66
CA GLY A 154 -13.36 -22.72 -9.76
C GLY A 154 -12.44 -22.08 -8.71
N LEU A 155 -12.31 -22.68 -7.52
CA LEU A 155 -11.52 -22.12 -6.40
C LEU A 155 -10.10 -21.63 -6.76
N PRO A 156 -9.29 -22.31 -7.58
CA PRO A 156 -7.94 -21.85 -7.93
C PRO A 156 -7.91 -20.55 -8.74
N LEU A 157 -9.03 -20.16 -9.37
CA LEU A 157 -9.16 -18.96 -10.20
C LEU A 157 -9.68 -17.75 -9.41
N VAL A 158 -10.06 -17.93 -8.14
CA VAL A 158 -10.66 -16.88 -7.30
C VAL A 158 -9.58 -15.92 -6.80
N GLY A 159 -9.68 -14.63 -7.14
CA GLY A 159 -8.81 -13.58 -6.61
C GLY A 159 -9.01 -13.31 -5.11
N ASP A 160 -8.01 -12.74 -4.44
CA ASP A 160 -8.04 -12.54 -2.99
C ASP A 160 -9.26 -11.76 -2.46
N PRO A 161 -9.76 -10.68 -3.10
CA PRO A 161 -10.92 -9.94 -2.61
C PRO A 161 -12.23 -10.75 -2.53
N SER A 162 -12.36 -11.79 -3.35
CA SER A 162 -13.55 -12.66 -3.41
C SER A 162 -13.36 -14.03 -2.74
N TRP A 163 -12.19 -14.27 -2.13
CA TRP A 163 -11.83 -15.57 -1.55
C TRP A 163 -12.83 -16.05 -0.50
N THR A 164 -13.15 -15.22 0.49
CA THR A 164 -14.09 -15.55 1.57
C THR A 164 -15.49 -15.92 1.05
N ASP A 165 -15.98 -15.19 0.04
CA ASP A 165 -17.31 -15.39 -0.52
C ASP A 165 -17.40 -16.68 -1.34
N GLU A 166 -16.41 -16.97 -2.21
CA GLU A 166 -16.42 -18.22 -2.97
C GLU A 166 -16.10 -19.45 -2.10
N LYS A 167 -15.32 -19.28 -1.02
CA LYS A 167 -15.16 -20.30 0.03
C LYS A 167 -16.50 -20.66 0.66
N ALA A 168 -17.28 -19.66 1.10
CA ALA A 168 -18.61 -19.87 1.67
C ALA A 168 -19.62 -20.47 0.67
N LYS A 169 -19.60 -20.04 -0.60
CA LYS A 169 -20.43 -20.63 -1.67
C LYS A 169 -20.04 -22.08 -1.94
N THR A 170 -18.75 -22.42 -1.91
CA THR A 170 -18.26 -23.79 -2.11
C THR A 170 -18.64 -24.69 -0.94
N ASP A 171 -18.51 -24.22 0.31
CA ASP A 171 -19.00 -24.94 1.48
C ASP A 171 -20.52 -25.18 1.41
N THR A 172 -21.31 -24.20 0.95
CA THR A 172 -22.77 -24.35 0.77
C THR A 172 -23.12 -25.40 -0.30
N ALA A 173 -22.37 -25.44 -1.40
CA ALA A 173 -22.55 -26.44 -2.45
C ALA A 173 -22.16 -27.85 -1.96
N LEU A 174 -21.05 -27.98 -1.21
CA LEU A 174 -20.62 -29.24 -0.59
C LEU A 174 -21.64 -29.74 0.45
N ASP A 175 -22.17 -28.86 1.30
CA ASP A 175 -23.23 -29.18 2.26
C ASP A 175 -24.50 -29.71 1.56
N THR A 176 -24.87 -29.10 0.43
CA THR A 176 -26.04 -29.50 -0.37
C THR A 176 -25.80 -30.85 -1.04
N PHE A 177 -24.59 -31.05 -1.57
CA PHE A 177 -24.14 -32.31 -2.13
C PHE A 177 -24.14 -33.44 -1.10
N GLU A 178 -23.55 -33.25 0.08
CA GLU A 178 -23.56 -34.23 1.17
C GLU A 178 -24.99 -34.61 1.61
N LYS A 179 -25.86 -33.62 1.82
CA LYS A 179 -27.28 -33.84 2.14
C LYS A 179 -28.02 -34.64 1.06
N SER A 180 -27.67 -34.45 -0.21
CA SER A 180 -28.27 -35.22 -1.32
C SER A 180 -27.86 -36.70 -1.29
N VAL A 181 -26.63 -37.01 -0.83
CA VAL A 181 -26.16 -38.39 -0.62
C VAL A 181 -26.90 -39.04 0.54
N ASP A 182 -27.06 -38.32 1.66
CA ASP A 182 -27.82 -38.81 2.82
C ASP A 182 -29.29 -39.07 2.44
N GLN A 183 -29.89 -38.21 1.61
CA GLN A 183 -31.22 -38.44 1.03
C GLN A 183 -31.27 -39.69 0.16
N MET A 184 -30.29 -39.95 -0.71
CA MET A 184 -30.24 -41.22 -1.47
C MET A 184 -30.15 -42.43 -0.54
N GLN A 185 -29.32 -42.36 0.50
CA GLN A 185 -29.15 -43.44 1.48
C GLN A 185 -30.44 -43.72 2.26
N SER A 186 -31.25 -42.70 2.54
CA SER A 186 -32.58 -42.85 3.17
C SER A 186 -33.64 -43.58 2.32
N ARG A 187 -33.36 -43.88 1.04
CA ARG A 187 -34.28 -44.57 0.11
C ARG A 187 -33.96 -46.05 -0.12
N LEU A 188 -32.93 -46.58 0.54
CA LEU A 188 -32.52 -47.99 0.51
C LEU A 188 -33.45 -48.83 1.41
#